data_AF-A0A960IT40-F1
#
_entry.id   AF-A0A960IT40-F1
#
_cell.length_a   1.000
_cell.length_b   1.000
_cell.length_c   1.000
_cell.angle_alpha   90.00
_cell.angle_beta   90.00
_cell.angle_gamma   90.00
#
_symmetry.space_group_name_H-M   'P 1'
#
loop_
_entity.id
_entity.type
_entity.pdbx_description
1 polymer ?
#
loop_
_entity_poly.entity_id
_entity_poly.type
_entity_poly.pdbx_seq_one_letter_code
_entity_poly.pdbx_strand_id
1 'polypeptide(L)'
;AVVTPGTRRIESSVLSFPDAPGGSFDVEVQPLLDTWLLLGTGYGLEEDWRFGKYHGPDLVVQGVDIDYERDAERLFGLVDQVGRFTQRGGPFDGAVGHGLHEFFFVGGFAPYGLEGWDPAVAAQHG
;
A
#
# COMPACT_ATOMS: atom_id res chain seq x y z
N ALA A 1 -11.04 5.96 2.20
CA ALA A 1 -10.07 6.01 1.09
C ALA A 1 -10.81 6.26 -0.21
N VAL A 2 -10.19 6.95 -1.15
CA VAL A 2 -10.56 6.98 -2.57
C VAL A 2 -9.67 5.95 -3.26
N VAL A 3 -10.28 4.99 -3.96
CA VAL A 3 -9.57 3.93 -4.68
C VAL A 3 -9.64 4.24 -6.17
N THR A 4 -8.52 4.11 -6.88
CA THR A 4 -8.50 4.27 -8.33
C THR A 4 -9.37 3.17 -8.97
N PRO A 5 -10.42 3.51 -9.74
CA PRO A 5 -11.35 2.53 -10.31
C PRO A 5 -10.64 1.42 -11.10
N GLY A 6 -11.14 0.19 -10.97
CA GLY A 6 -10.56 -1.00 -11.63
C GLY A 6 -9.26 -1.50 -11.01
N THR A 7 -8.77 -0.87 -9.94
CA THR A 7 -7.53 -1.25 -9.25
C THR A 7 -7.77 -1.46 -7.75
N ARG A 8 -6.74 -1.93 -7.04
CA ARG A 8 -6.70 -1.97 -5.57
C ARG A 8 -5.79 -0.90 -4.98
N ARG A 9 -5.60 0.21 -5.69
CA ARG A 9 -4.69 1.31 -5.32
C ARG A 9 -5.45 2.47 -4.67
N ILE A 10 -4.96 2.95 -3.52
CA ILE A 10 -5.49 4.14 -2.87
C ILE A 10 -4.93 5.39 -3.55
N GLU A 11 -5.80 6.29 -3.98
CA GLU A 11 -5.44 7.59 -4.59
C GLU A 11 -5.35 8.69 -3.54
N SER A 12 -6.20 8.64 -2.52
CA SER A 12 -6.16 9.53 -1.36
C SER A 12 -6.90 8.92 -0.17
N SER A 13 -6.58 9.39 1.03
CA SER A 13 -7.28 8.98 2.25
C SER A 13 -7.40 10.15 3.22
N VAL A 14 -8.36 10.03 4.14
CA VAL A 14 -8.47 10.88 5.32
C VAL A 14 -8.52 9.95 6.53
N LEU A 15 -7.65 10.17 7.50
CA LEU A 15 -7.67 9.51 8.80
C LEU A 15 -8.34 10.46 9.79
N SER A 16 -9.49 10.07 10.34
CA SER A 16 -10.29 10.92 11.23
C SER A 16 -10.13 10.52 12.68
N PHE A 17 -9.88 11.52 13.54
CA PHE A 17 -9.74 11.35 14.99
C PHE A 17 -10.80 12.21 15.71
N PRO A 18 -12.08 11.80 15.70
CA PRO A 18 -13.18 12.61 16.24
C PRO A 18 -13.09 12.83 17.76
N ASP A 19 -12.51 11.86 18.48
CA ASP A 19 -12.43 11.86 19.94
C ASP A 19 -11.01 12.12 20.46
N ALA A 20 -10.15 12.74 19.65
CA ALA A 20 -8.78 13.04 20.06
C ALA A 20 -8.73 13.99 21.27
N PRO A 21 -7.81 13.77 22.23
CA PRO A 21 -7.55 14.73 23.29
C PRO A 21 -7.15 16.10 22.71
N GLY A 22 -7.82 17.16 23.16
CA GLY A 22 -7.59 18.52 22.65
C GLY A 22 -8.45 18.92 21.45
N GLY A 23 -9.38 18.06 21.02
CA GLY A 23 -10.36 18.34 19.98
C GLY A 23 -10.18 17.44 18.76
N SER A 24 -11.27 17.29 17.98
CA SER A 24 -11.26 16.48 16.76
C SER A 24 -10.33 17.07 15.71
N PHE A 25 -9.71 16.18 14.93
CA PHE A 25 -8.94 16.55 13.75
C PHE A 25 -8.93 15.42 12.72
N ASP A 26 -8.58 15.79 11.49
CA ASP A 26 -8.37 14.87 10.39
C ASP A 26 -6.91 14.93 9.92
N VAL A 27 -6.44 13.85 9.30
CA VAL A 27 -5.16 13.80 8.59
C VAL A 27 -5.42 13.40 7.15
N GLU A 28 -5.22 14.36 6.24
CA GLU A 28 -5.23 14.12 4.79
C GLU A 28 -3.97 13.37 4.39
N VAL A 29 -4.13 12.26 3.69
CA VAL A 29 -3.05 11.41 3.17
C VAL A 29 -2.96 11.59 1.67
N GLN A 30 -1.83 12.11 1.20
CA GLN A 30 -1.48 12.21 -0.21
C GLN A 30 -0.38 11.18 -0.53
N PRO A 31 -0.69 10.09 -1.23
CA PRO A 31 0.31 9.15 -1.74
C PRO A 31 1.30 9.84 -2.70
N LEU A 32 2.57 9.49 -2.58
CA LEU A 32 3.67 9.99 -3.41
C LEU A 32 4.31 8.88 -4.24
N LEU A 33 4.49 7.70 -3.65
CA LEU A 33 5.07 6.52 -4.30
C LEU A 33 4.51 5.24 -3.67
N ASP A 34 4.24 4.24 -4.52
CA ASP A 34 3.83 2.91 -4.06
C ASP A 34 5.06 2.01 -3.87
N THR A 35 5.11 1.29 -2.76
CA THR A 35 6.11 0.23 -2.51
C THR A 35 5.39 -1.10 -2.40
N TRP A 36 5.48 -1.95 -3.42
CA TRP A 36 4.81 -3.25 -3.44
C TRP A 36 5.62 -4.28 -2.66
N LEU A 37 5.21 -4.54 -1.42
CA LEU A 37 6.00 -5.33 -0.48
C LEU A 37 6.03 -6.82 -0.85
N LEU A 38 4.98 -7.37 -1.46
CA LEU A 38 4.93 -8.82 -1.75
C LEU A 38 5.75 -9.23 -2.99
N LEU A 39 6.53 -8.34 -3.58
CA LEU A 39 7.36 -8.63 -4.74
C LEU A 39 8.82 -8.27 -4.47
N GLY A 40 9.67 -9.28 -4.27
CA GLY A 40 11.13 -9.11 -4.22
C GLY A 40 11.70 -8.52 -2.94
N THR A 41 10.86 -8.05 -1.99
CA THR A 41 11.34 -7.56 -0.68
C THR A 41 11.52 -8.68 0.35
N GLY A 42 11.04 -9.88 0.03
CA GLY A 42 11.02 -11.03 0.94
C GLY A 42 9.80 -11.10 1.86
N TYR A 43 8.86 -10.15 1.78
CA TYR A 43 7.55 -10.23 2.45
C TYR A 43 6.52 -11.07 1.69
N GLY A 44 6.80 -11.41 0.44
CA GLY A 44 5.90 -12.17 -0.41
C GLY A 44 5.90 -13.68 -0.12
N LEU A 45 5.30 -14.42 -1.05
CA LEU A 45 5.15 -15.87 -0.99
C LEU A 45 6.27 -16.61 -1.77
N GLU A 46 7.35 -15.91 -2.11
CA GLU A 46 8.46 -16.50 -2.87
C GLU A 46 9.13 -17.62 -2.07
N GLU A 47 9.32 -18.78 -2.73
CA GLU A 47 9.97 -19.92 -2.10
C GLU A 47 11.47 -19.69 -1.95
N ASP A 48 12.11 -19.05 -2.94
CA ASP A 48 13.56 -18.92 -3.01
C ASP A 48 14.13 -17.91 -2.00
N TRP A 49 13.54 -16.72 -1.90
CA TRP A 49 14.00 -15.67 -0.98
C TRP A 49 12.83 -15.09 -0.18
N ARG A 50 12.92 -15.16 1.14
CA ARG A 50 11.92 -14.59 2.06
C ARG A 50 12.57 -14.13 3.35
N PHE A 51 11.91 -13.19 4.02
CA PHE A 51 12.37 -12.64 5.28
C PHE A 51 12.63 -13.76 6.31
N GLY A 52 13.82 -13.75 6.90
CA GLY A 52 14.23 -14.75 7.90
C GLY A 52 14.57 -16.15 7.36
N LYS A 53 14.63 -16.36 6.04
CA LYS A 53 15.06 -17.65 5.48
C LYS A 53 16.54 -17.90 5.74
N TYR A 54 16.86 -19.07 6.28
CA TYR A 54 18.23 -19.57 6.30
C TYR A 54 18.61 -20.12 4.93
N HIS A 55 19.73 -19.65 4.37
CA HIS A 55 20.20 -20.02 3.03
C HIS A 55 21.36 -21.03 3.04
N GLY A 56 21.63 -21.64 4.20
CA GLY A 56 22.77 -22.52 4.38
C GLY A 56 23.97 -21.82 5.03
N PRO A 57 25.07 -22.56 5.25
CA PRO A 57 26.23 -22.06 5.99
C PRO A 57 27.09 -21.08 5.20
N ASP A 58 27.00 -21.13 3.87
CA ASP A 58 27.77 -20.29 2.97
C ASP A 58 27.08 -18.96 2.66
N LEU A 59 27.85 -17.93 2.33
CA LEU A 59 27.32 -16.62 1.95
C LEU A 59 26.54 -16.73 0.63
N VAL A 60 25.29 -16.28 0.66
CA VAL A 60 24.44 -16.15 -0.52
C VAL A 60 24.15 -14.67 -0.75
N VAL A 61 24.38 -14.22 -1.98
CA VAL A 61 24.03 -12.88 -2.46
C VAL A 61 23.13 -13.04 -3.67
N GLN A 62 21.97 -12.37 -3.64
CA GLN A 62 21.01 -12.34 -4.73
C GLN A 62 20.57 -10.89 -4.97
N GLY A 63 20.08 -10.61 -6.17
CA GLY A 63 19.51 -9.33 -6.55
C GLY A 63 18.34 -9.54 -7.50
N VAL A 64 17.34 -8.68 -7.39
CA VAL A 64 16.19 -8.64 -8.29
C VAL A 64 15.99 -7.20 -8.73
N ASP A 65 15.80 -7.01 -10.03
CA ASP A 65 15.38 -5.73 -10.60
C ASP A 65 13.92 -5.87 -11.03
N ILE A 66 13.08 -4.95 -10.55
CA ILE A 66 11.65 -4.90 -10.86
C ILE A 66 11.38 -3.55 -11.52
N ASP A 67 10.80 -3.60 -12.71
CA ASP A 67 10.42 -2.44 -13.48
C ASP A 67 8.92 -2.24 -13.37
N TYR A 68 8.49 -1.20 -12.67
CA TYR A 68 7.07 -1.03 -12.33
C TYR A 68 6.18 -0.79 -13.54
N GLU A 69 6.75 -0.37 -14.68
CA GLU A 69 6.00 -0.19 -15.92
C GLU A 69 5.90 -1.51 -16.70
N ARG A 70 7.03 -2.22 -16.84
CA ARG A 70 7.07 -3.49 -17.59
C ARG A 70 6.45 -4.65 -16.82
N ASP A 71 6.55 -4.65 -15.50
CA ASP A 71 6.11 -5.71 -14.60
C ASP A 71 4.78 -5.37 -13.89
N ALA A 72 3.97 -4.48 -14.46
CA ALA A 72 2.75 -3.95 -13.82
C ALA A 72 1.76 -5.05 -13.39
N GLU A 73 1.68 -6.17 -14.11
CA GLU A 73 0.84 -7.32 -13.79
C GLU A 73 1.31 -8.11 -12.56
N ARG A 74 2.56 -7.91 -12.14
CA ARG A 74 3.17 -8.52 -10.95
C ARG A 74 2.97 -7.65 -9.70
N LEU A 75 2.57 -6.39 -9.87
CA LEU A 75 2.36 -5.43 -8.79
C LEU A 75 1.01 -5.71 -8.09
N PHE A 76 1.05 -6.61 -7.12
CA PHE A 76 -0.12 -7.01 -6.35
C PHE A 76 0.25 -7.20 -4.88
N GLY A 77 -0.76 -7.04 -4.01
CA GLY A 77 -0.67 -7.42 -2.61
C GLY A 77 -0.61 -6.25 -1.65
N LEU A 78 0.21 -6.43 -0.61
CA LEU A 78 0.51 -5.43 0.40
C LEU A 78 1.30 -4.27 -0.21
N VAL A 79 0.82 -3.06 0.02
CA VAL A 79 1.45 -1.83 -0.45
C VAL A 79 1.76 -0.93 0.72
N ASP A 80 3.01 -0.46 0.76
CA ASP A 80 3.42 0.68 1.56
C ASP A 80 3.47 1.93 0.67
N GLN A 81 2.49 2.81 0.82
CA GLN A 81 2.53 4.10 0.15
C GLN A 81 3.36 5.09 0.95
N VAL A 82 4.46 5.58 0.35
CA VAL A 82 5.12 6.78 0.85
C VAL A 82 4.12 7.92 0.71
N GLY A 83 3.72 8.50 1.83
CA GLY A 83 2.66 9.49 1.90
C GLY A 83 3.13 10.80 2.51
N ARG A 84 2.53 11.89 2.04
CA ARG A 84 2.52 13.19 2.73
C ARG A 84 1.22 13.30 3.52
N PHE A 85 1.35 13.61 4.81
CA PHE A 85 0.25 13.67 5.77
C PHE A 85 0.05 15.12 6.19
N THR A 86 -1.15 15.68 5.99
CA THR A 86 -1.48 17.05 6.41
C THR A 86 -2.57 17.03 7.46
N GLN A 87 -2.30 17.56 8.64
CA GLN A 87 -3.30 17.70 9.67
C GLN A 87 -4.28 18.84 9.33
N ARG A 88 -5.58 18.59 9.53
CA ARG A 88 -6.67 19.55 9.44
C ARG A 88 -7.41 19.63 10.77
N GLY A 89 -7.41 20.82 11.37
CA GLY A 89 -7.96 21.06 12.70
C GLY A 89 -7.07 20.55 13.84
N GLY A 90 -7.59 20.64 15.06
CA GLY A 90 -6.84 20.30 16.27
C GLY A 90 -5.64 21.22 16.55
N PRO A 91 -4.74 20.82 17.47
CA PRO A 91 -3.67 21.68 18.00
C PRO A 91 -2.52 21.95 17.00
N PHE A 92 -2.40 21.17 15.93
CA PHE A 92 -1.33 21.28 14.93
C PHE A 92 -1.90 21.43 13.51
N ASP A 93 -2.99 22.19 13.38
CA ASP A 93 -3.61 22.45 12.07
C ASP A 93 -2.58 22.97 11.04
N GLY A 94 -2.59 22.37 9.85
CA GLY A 94 -1.65 22.65 8.77
C GLY A 94 -0.27 21.98 8.89
N ALA A 95 0.01 21.26 9.97
CA ALA A 95 1.26 20.53 10.11
C ALA A 95 1.39 19.41 9.07
N VAL A 96 2.63 19.16 8.63
CA VAL A 96 2.95 18.21 7.56
C VAL A 96 3.96 17.18 8.04
N GLY A 97 3.63 15.90 7.88
CA GLY A 97 4.51 14.77 8.09
C GLY A 97 4.70 13.93 6.83
N HIS A 98 5.71 13.06 6.83
CA HIS A 98 5.90 12.04 5.81
C HIS A 98 6.08 10.68 6.49
N GLY A 99 5.57 9.63 5.85
CA GLY A 99 5.58 8.29 6.43
C GLY A 99 5.01 7.26 5.45
N LEU A 100 4.69 6.09 5.97
CA LEU A 100 4.12 4.99 5.20
C LEU A 100 2.64 4.82 5.52
N HIS A 101 1.82 4.65 4.49
CA HIS A 101 0.42 4.27 4.58
C HIS A 101 0.28 2.86 4.02
N GLU A 102 0.27 1.87 4.92
CA GLU A 102 0.18 0.45 4.58
C GLU A 102 -1.28 0.05 4.33
N PHE A 103 -1.53 -0.69 3.26
CA PHE A 103 -2.82 -1.34 3.03
C PHE A 103 -2.70 -2.61 2.20
N PHE A 104 -3.66 -3.50 2.38
CA PHE A 104 -3.85 -4.68 1.55
C PHE A 104 -5.34 -4.99 1.43
N PHE A 105 -5.87 -4.94 0.20
CA PHE A 105 -7.24 -5.33 -0.08
C PHE A 105 -7.32 -6.83 -0.38
N VAL A 106 -7.96 -7.59 0.51
CA VAL A 106 -8.15 -9.03 0.38
C VAL A 106 -9.62 -9.34 0.10
N GLY A 107 -9.88 -10.04 -1.01
CA GLY A 107 -11.23 -10.45 -1.39
C GLY A 107 -12.08 -9.32 -1.99
N GLY A 108 -13.38 -9.58 -2.09
CA GLY A 108 -14.33 -8.64 -2.68
C GLY A 108 -14.80 -7.57 -1.69
N PHE A 109 -14.99 -6.35 -2.19
CA PHE A 109 -15.57 -5.23 -1.48
C PHE A 109 -16.39 -4.36 -2.44
N ALA A 110 -17.68 -4.69 -2.55
CA ALA A 110 -18.61 -4.07 -3.49
C ALA A 110 -18.66 -2.53 -3.42
N PRO A 111 -18.54 -1.86 -2.25
CA PRO A 111 -18.53 -0.39 -2.20
C PRO A 111 -17.37 0.26 -2.97
N TYR A 112 -16.28 -0.47 -3.24
CA TYR A 112 -15.17 -0.02 -4.08
C TYR A 112 -15.08 -0.76 -5.42
N GLY A 113 -16.13 -1.49 -5.82
CA GLY A 113 -16.12 -2.26 -7.07
C GLY A 113 -15.09 -3.39 -7.11
N LEU A 114 -14.59 -3.82 -5.94
CA LEU A 114 -13.64 -4.92 -5.86
C LEU A 114 -14.42 -6.23 -5.89
N GLU A 115 -14.33 -6.96 -7.00
CA GLU A 115 -14.94 -8.28 -7.14
C GLU A 115 -13.90 -9.39 -7.06
N GLY A 116 -14.27 -10.50 -6.41
CA GLY A 116 -13.40 -11.65 -6.22
C GLY A 116 -12.11 -11.36 -5.42
N TRP A 117 -11.22 -12.35 -5.39
CA TRP A 117 -9.89 -12.22 -4.79
C TRP A 117 -8.81 -11.88 -5.83
N ASP A 118 -9.07 -12.19 -7.11
CA ASP A 118 -8.08 -12.10 -8.18
C ASP A 118 -7.88 -10.64 -8.65
N PRO A 119 -6.65 -10.09 -8.56
CA PRO A 119 -6.34 -8.75 -9.06
C PRO A 119 -6.55 -8.59 -10.57
N ALA A 120 -6.47 -9.65 -11.37
CA ALA A 120 -6.64 -9.61 -12.82
C ALA A 120 -8.12 -9.51 -13.25
N VAL A 121 -9.08 -9.87 -12.38
CA VAL A 121 -10.52 -9.82 -12.69
C VAL A 121 -11.07 -8.39 -12.62
N ALA A 122 -10.46 -7.51 -11.81
CA ALA A 122 -10.89 -6.11 -11.69
C ALA A 122 -10.67 -5.28 -12.97
N ALA A 123 -9.79 -5.71 -13.88
CA ALA A 123 -9.47 -5.02 -15.13
C ALA A 123 -10.41 -5.36 -16.31
N GLN A 124 -11.31 -6.34 -16.17
CA GLN A 124 -12.09 -6.88 -17.30
C GLN A 124 -13.50 -6.26 -17.48
N HIS A 125 -13.90 -5.33 -16.62
CA HIS A 125 -15.24 -4.73 -16.65
C HIS A 125 -15.26 -3.20 -16.84
N GLY A 126 -14.19 -2.64 -17.42
CA GLY A 126 -14.13 -1.25 -17.89
C GLY A 126 -14.59 -1.08 -19.32
#